data_AF-A0AAP3M0F9-F1
#
_entry.id   AF-A0AAP3M0F9-F1
#
_cell.length_a   1.000
_cell.length_b   1.000
_cell.length_c   1.000
_cell.angle_alpha   90.00
_cell.angle_beta   90.00
_cell.angle_gamma   90.00
#
_symmetry.space_group_name_H-M   'P 1'
#
loop_
_entity.id
_entity.type
_entity.pdbx_description
1 polymer ?
#
loop_
_entity_poly.entity_id
_entity_poly.type
_entity_poly.pdbx_seq_one_letter_code
_entity_poly.pdbx_strand_id
1 'polypeptide(L)' 'MFKFFKSVGQEMKKVTWPTAKQNRRDTTTVIVTSVLFALFLGALDWAFSTLTQMTF' A
#
# COMPACT_ATOMS: atom_id res chain seq x y z
N MET A 1 -28.81 -0.08 -30.31
CA MET A 1 -27.50 0.26 -29.70
C MET A 1 -27.54 0.39 -28.17
N PHE A 2 -28.50 1.08 -27.55
CA PHE A 2 -28.57 1.24 -26.08
C PHE A 2 -28.62 -0.06 -25.24
N LYS A 3 -29.12 -1.17 -25.81
CA LYS A 3 -29.12 -2.48 -25.12
C LYS A 3 -27.73 -3.11 -24.96
N PHE A 4 -26.80 -2.83 -25.87
CA PHE A 4 -25.43 -3.37 -25.83
C PHE A 4 -24.59 -2.73 -24.72
N PHE A 5 -24.64 -1.40 -24.57
CA PHE A 5 -23.93 -0.72 -23.48
C PHE A 5 -24.45 -1.13 -22.09
N LYS A 6 -25.76 -1.42 -21.98
CA LYS A 6 -26.37 -1.92 -20.75
C LYS A 6 -25.93 -3.35 -20.42
N SER A 7 -25.78 -4.23 -21.43
CA SER A 7 -25.27 -5.59 -21.19
C SER A 7 -23.79 -5.59 -20.83
N VAL A 8 -22.96 -4.75 -21.48
CA VAL A 8 -21.54 -4.57 -21.14
C VAL A 8 -21.38 -4.03 -19.73
N GLY A 9 -22.19 -3.06 -19.30
CA GLY A 9 -22.18 -2.58 -17.91
C GLY A 9 -22.62 -3.64 -16.89
N GLN A 10 -23.48 -4.59 -17.27
CA GLN A 10 -23.89 -5.72 -16.42
C GLN A 10 -22.84 -6.85 -16.41
N GLU A 11 -22.18 -7.12 -17.53
CA GLU A 11 -21.04 -8.05 -17.63
C GLU A 11 -19.81 -7.53 -16.89
N MET A 12 -19.51 -6.23 -16.96
CA MET A 12 -18.48 -5.60 -16.15
C MET A 12 -18.76 -5.67 -14.64
N LYS A 13 -20.02 -5.78 -14.23
CA LYS A 13 -20.41 -6.07 -12.84
C LYS A 13 -20.29 -7.55 -12.47
N LYS A 14 -20.38 -8.46 -13.45
CA LYS A 14 -20.26 -9.92 -13.28
C LYS A 14 -18.80 -10.41 -13.36
N VAL A 15 -17.97 -9.73 -14.14
CA VAL A 15 -16.52 -9.90 -14.17
C VAL A 15 -15.97 -9.29 -12.89
N THR A 16 -16.07 -10.06 -11.80
CA THR A 16 -15.24 -10.02 -10.59
C THR A 16 -14.48 -8.72 -10.34
N TRP A 17 -15.15 -7.56 -10.34
CA TRP A 17 -14.49 -6.32 -9.96
C TRP A 17 -14.31 -6.44 -8.45
N PRO A 18 -13.09 -6.68 -8.01
CA PRO A 18 -12.83 -7.13 -6.67
C PRO A 18 -13.26 -6.00 -5.73
N THR A 19 -14.17 -6.34 -4.83
CA THR A 19 -14.69 -5.46 -3.78
C THR A 19 -13.60 -4.54 -3.24
N ALA A 20 -13.76 -3.22 -3.42
CA ALA A 20 -12.86 -2.17 -2.91
C ALA A 20 -12.56 -2.28 -1.39
N LYS A 21 -13.33 -3.10 -0.69
CA LYS A 21 -13.17 -3.45 0.72
C LYS A 21 -11.89 -4.27 1.00
N GLN A 22 -11.46 -5.13 0.08
CA GLN A 22 -10.22 -5.92 0.25
C GLN A 22 -8.98 -5.05 0.03
N ASN A 23 -9.00 -4.20 -1.02
CA ASN A 23 -7.89 -3.30 -1.35
C ASN A 23 -7.55 -2.35 -0.18
N ARG A 24 -8.54 -1.94 0.62
CA ARG A 24 -8.30 -1.14 1.84
C ARG A 24 -7.57 -1.90 2.93
N ARG A 25 -7.82 -3.21 3.09
CA ARG A 25 -7.16 -4.02 4.12
C ARG A 25 -5.69 -4.28 3.75
N ASP A 26 -5.43 -4.56 2.48
CA ASP A 26 -4.07 -4.81 2.00
C ASP A 26 -3.23 -3.53 2.02
N THR A 27 -3.80 -2.38 1.63
CA THR A 27 -3.12 -1.08 1.74
C THR A 27 -2.80 -0.73 3.21
N THR A 28 -3.68 -1.08 4.15
CA THR A 28 -3.43 -0.84 5.58
C THR A 28 -2.25 -1.65 6.09
N THR A 29 -2.14 -2.93 5.70
CA THR A 29 -1.01 -3.78 6.09
C THR A 29 0.32 -3.23 5.57
N VAL A 30 0.36 -2.77 4.31
CA VAL A 30 1.58 -2.20 3.71
C VAL A 30 2.00 -0.88 4.37
N ILE A 31 1.04 -0.05 4.78
CA ILE A 31 1.32 1.18 5.52
C ILE A 31 1.93 0.85 6.89
N VAL A 32 1.36 -0.11 7.61
CA VAL A 32 1.87 -0.51 8.93
C VAL A 32 3.29 -1.06 8.82
N THR A 33 3.56 -1.95 7.86
CA THR A 33 4.91 -2.48 7.68
C THR A 33 5.90 -1.41 7.25
N SER A 34 5.52 -0.49 6.35
CA SER A 34 6.40 0.63 5.94
C SER A 34 6.76 1.56 7.10
N VAL A 35 5.80 1.90 7.98
CA VAL A 35 6.06 2.71 9.17
C VAL A 35 7.01 2.00 10.13
N LEU A 36 6.85 0.68 10.29
CA LEU A 36 7.72 -0.12 11.15
C LEU A 36 9.17 -0.15 10.63
N PHE A 37 9.34 -0.32 9.31
CA PHE A 37 10.66 -0.21 8.68
C PHE A 37 11.25 1.20 8.77
N ALA A 38 10.44 2.25 8.59
CA ALA A 38 10.89 3.63 8.71
C ALA A 38 11.39 3.96 10.12
N LEU A 39 10.70 3.49 11.16
CA LEU A 39 11.15 3.64 12.55
C LEU A 39 12.45 2.88 12.82
N PHE A 40 12.57 1.66 12.32
CA PHE A 40 13.76 0.83 12.52
C PHE A 40 14.99 1.42 11.82
N LEU A 41 14.84 1.83 10.56
CA LEU A 41 15.91 2.48 9.81
C LEU A 41 16.27 3.84 10.41
N GLY A 42 15.28 4.68 10.74
CA GLY A 42 15.55 5.99 11.36
C GLY A 42 16.27 5.89 12.71
N ALA A 43 15.96 4.88 13.52
CA ALA A 43 16.69 4.61 14.76
C ALA A 43 18.15 4.17 14.48
N LEU A 44 18.35 3.33 13.47
CA LEU A 44 19.69 2.93 13.01
C LEU A 44 20.48 4.13 12.47
N ASP A 45 19.85 5.00 11.67
CA ASP A 45 20.49 6.20 11.13
C ASP A 45 21.01 7.13 12.24
N TRP A 46 20.28 7.27 13.34
CA TRP A 46 20.75 8.01 14.52
C TRP A 46 21.91 7.33 15.24
N ALA A 47 21.86 6.00 15.38
CA ALA A 47 22.96 5.23 15.95
C ALA A 47 24.24 5.37 15.10
N PHE A 48 24.10 5.25 13.78
CA PHE A 48 25.20 5.42 12.83
C PHE A 48 25.71 6.87 12.80
N SER A 49 24.84 7.88 12.80
CA SER A 49 25.23 9.29 12.85
C SER A 49 26.06 9.62 14.10
N THR A 50 25.73 9.01 15.24
CA THR A 50 26.46 9.21 16.49
C THR A 50 27.84 8.55 16.41
N LEU A 51 27.92 7.34 15.84
CA LEU A 51 29.18 6.61 15.64
C LEU A 51 30.12 7.30 14.64
N THR A 52 29.59 7.82 13.53
CA THR A 52 30.40 8.51 12.52
C THR A 52 30.88 9.88 12.99
N GLN A 53 30.09 10.62 13.77
CA GLN A 53 30.54 11.86 14.41
C GLN A 53 31.58 11.64 15.50
N MET A 54 31.59 10.48 16.16
CA MET A 54 32.58 10.19 17.22
C MET A 54 33.91 9.69 16.65
N THR A 55 33.94 9.25 15.39
CA THR A 55 35.14 8.74 14.71
C THR A 55 35.89 9.77 13.85
N PHE A 56 35.27 10.91 13.51
CA PHE A 56 35.90 12.04 12.84
C PHE A 56 36.07 13.22 13.79
#